data_AF-D1QQA8-F1
#
_entry.id   AF-D1QQA8-F1
#
_cell.length_a   1.000
_cell.length_b   1.000
_cell.length_c   1.000
_cell.angle_alpha   90.00
_cell.angle_beta   90.00
_cell.angle_gamma   90.00
#
_symmetry.space_group_name_H-M   'P 1'
#
loop_
_entity.id
_entity.type
_entity.pdbx_description
1 polymer ?
#
loop_
_entity_poly.entity_id
_entity_poly.type
_entity_poly.pdbx_seq_one_letter_code
_entity_poly.pdbx_strand_id
1 'polypeptide(L)'
;MMELFLKKGKQLIIPTLSCTFVTLCLYGGGLEVIGCVWFLKVLFACYLIARGCKLTGLPVEMAYIISWIVLLLIPYGSTLQMNFLYFYFIVGYLFHKWQSRIMKFRLGIFVISLLFFIYSINCHWAIPCKRVDLMFLLQSPQLFVIQLFTGLCGSLTIVGVCSLVDKFVKSNSFGHEIILGLSLIGRYTLGIYVVQTFLLEKSLPTFNEGLSFINSGLMDYLFIPLVGFVICIVCYFVVRFTQQVKLINTLFYGGMKY
;
A
#
# COMPACT_ATOMS: atom_id res chain seq x y z
N MET A 1 -8.61 23.20 9.08
CA MET A 1 -7.36 22.85 8.36
C MET A 1 -6.29 22.36 9.32
N MET A 2 -6.03 23.13 10.39
CA MET A 2 -5.03 22.85 11.42
C MET A 2 -5.16 21.48 12.11
N GLU A 3 -6.37 21.06 12.47
CA GLU A 3 -6.59 19.80 13.20
C GLU A 3 -6.26 18.54 12.36
N LEU A 4 -6.59 18.55 11.07
CA LEU A 4 -6.26 17.45 10.16
C LEU A 4 -4.76 17.40 9.87
N PHE A 5 -4.13 18.56 9.71
CA PHE A 5 -2.69 18.67 9.56
C PHE A 5 -1.97 18.13 10.80
N LEU A 6 -2.45 18.47 12.00
CA LEU A 6 -1.93 17.95 13.26
C LEU A 6 -2.12 16.42 13.36
N LYS A 7 -3.32 15.90 13.07
CA LYS A 7 -3.60 14.47 13.19
C LYS A 7 -2.83 13.63 12.16
N LYS A 8 -2.90 14.01 10.88
CA LYS A 8 -2.21 13.28 9.80
C LYS A 8 -0.71 13.55 9.79
N GLY A 9 -0.27 14.74 10.21
CA GLY A 9 1.14 15.02 10.44
C GLY A 9 1.74 14.15 11.53
N LYS A 10 1.05 13.99 12.66
CA LYS A 10 1.46 13.05 13.72
C LYS A 10 1.49 11.60 13.24
N GLN A 11 0.51 11.18 12.45
CA GLN A 11 0.41 9.79 11.98
C GLN A 11 1.36 9.44 10.83
N LEU A 12 1.74 10.41 9.98
CA LEU A 12 2.45 10.14 8.73
C LEU A 12 3.80 10.84 8.66
N ILE A 13 3.87 12.14 9.01
CA ILE A 13 5.12 12.92 8.92
C ILE A 13 6.08 12.56 10.06
N ILE A 14 5.60 12.50 11.30
CA ILE A 14 6.48 12.21 12.46
C ILE A 14 7.19 10.86 12.29
N PRO A 15 6.49 9.74 12.02
CA PRO A 15 7.12 8.46 11.65
C PRO A 15 8.13 8.59 10.54
N THR A 16 7.80 9.37 9.51
CA THR A 16 8.70 9.55 8.38
C THR A 16 10.00 10.23 8.77
N LEU A 17 9.91 11.38 9.45
CA LEU A 17 11.08 12.14 9.85
C LEU A 17 11.94 11.36 10.85
N SER A 18 11.31 10.74 11.85
CA SER A 18 11.99 9.93 12.86
C SER A 18 12.70 8.73 12.24
N CYS A 19 12.05 8.01 11.31
CA CYS A 19 12.69 6.93 10.58
C CYS A 19 13.88 7.45 9.76
N THR A 20 13.68 8.48 8.93
CA THR A 20 14.79 9.02 8.11
C THR A 20 15.97 9.46 8.97
N PHE A 21 15.71 10.08 10.12
CA PHE A 21 16.77 10.51 11.05
C PHE A 21 17.53 9.32 11.63
N VAL A 22 16.83 8.31 12.15
CA VAL A 22 17.48 7.11 12.70
C VAL A 22 18.27 6.37 11.63
N THR A 23 17.73 6.25 10.42
CA THR A 23 18.46 5.57 9.34
C THR A 23 19.68 6.36 8.88
N LEU A 24 19.62 7.71 8.86
CA LEU A 24 20.79 8.55 8.61
C LEU A 24 21.87 8.35 9.70
N CYS A 25 21.47 8.36 10.98
CA CYS A 25 22.39 8.20 12.11
C CYS A 25 23.03 6.81 12.17
N LEU A 26 22.26 5.75 11.88
CA LEU A 26 22.74 4.37 12.00
C LEU A 26 23.51 3.89 10.75
N TYR A 27 23.20 4.42 9.56
CA TYR A 27 23.67 3.81 8.30
C TYR A 27 24.30 4.79 7.31
N GLY A 28 24.56 6.05 7.69
CA GLY A 28 25.46 6.93 6.94
C GLY A 28 24.91 7.50 5.62
N GLY A 29 23.59 7.55 5.45
CA GLY A 29 22.95 8.28 4.34
C GLY A 29 23.10 7.65 2.95
N GLY A 30 22.34 6.59 2.69
CA GLY A 30 22.08 6.10 1.33
C GLY A 30 20.85 6.75 0.69
N LEU A 31 20.84 6.87 -0.65
CA LEU A 31 19.69 7.35 -1.45
C LEU A 31 18.43 6.48 -1.31
N GLU A 32 18.61 5.18 -1.05
CA GLU A 32 17.52 4.19 -0.95
C GLU A 32 16.69 4.34 0.34
N VAL A 33 17.38 4.65 1.44
CA VAL A 33 16.82 4.91 2.77
C VAL A 33 15.82 6.07 2.79
N ILE A 34 16.07 7.10 1.98
CA ILE A 34 15.19 8.28 1.85
C ILE A 34 13.89 7.91 1.11
N GLY A 35 13.94 6.86 0.27
CA GLY A 35 12.81 6.25 -0.43
C GLY A 35 11.98 5.28 0.42
N CYS A 36 12.60 4.65 1.42
CA CYS A 36 12.03 3.58 2.23
C CYS A 36 10.81 3.97 3.10
N VAL A 37 10.63 5.27 3.40
CA VAL A 37 9.46 5.80 4.13
C VAL A 37 8.65 6.79 3.27
N TRP A 38 8.95 6.80 1.96
CA TRP A 38 8.36 7.71 1.00
C TRP A 38 6.86 7.48 0.80
N PHE A 39 6.37 6.25 0.99
CA PHE A 39 4.94 5.94 0.94
C PHE A 39 4.12 6.81 1.91
N LEU A 40 4.62 7.06 3.13
CA LEU A 40 3.92 7.89 4.11
C LEU A 40 3.89 9.36 3.70
N LYS A 41 4.97 9.87 3.08
CA LYS A 41 5.02 11.23 2.50
C LYS A 41 4.01 11.36 1.36
N VAL A 42 3.99 10.36 0.46
CA VAL A 42 3.08 10.30 -0.67
C VAL A 42 1.63 10.30 -0.19
N LEU A 43 1.30 9.41 0.76
CA LEU A 43 -0.03 9.31 1.32
C LEU A 43 -0.47 10.63 1.98
N PHE A 44 0.43 11.28 2.73
CA PHE A 44 0.15 12.59 3.32
C PHE A 44 -0.13 13.65 2.26
N ALA A 45 0.67 13.71 1.19
CA ALA A 45 0.43 14.62 0.06
C ALA A 45 -0.89 14.31 -0.66
N CYS A 46 -1.23 13.04 -0.90
CA CYS A 46 -2.53 12.63 -1.44
C CYS A 46 -3.69 13.15 -0.58
N TYR A 47 -3.58 13.08 0.76
CA TYR A 47 -4.58 13.63 1.67
C TYR A 47 -4.70 15.16 1.59
N LEU A 48 -3.58 15.88 1.44
CA LEU A 48 -3.59 17.33 1.28
C LEU A 48 -4.27 17.75 -0.02
N ILE A 49 -3.89 17.11 -1.14
CA ILE A 49 -4.49 17.36 -2.46
C ILE A 49 -5.99 17.07 -2.39
N ALA A 50 -6.38 15.90 -1.87
CA ALA A 50 -7.78 15.51 -1.77
C ALA A 50 -8.62 16.42 -0.86
N ARG A 51 -8.01 17.10 0.12
CA ARG A 51 -8.70 18.10 0.94
C ARG A 51 -8.73 19.47 0.26
N GLY A 52 -7.67 19.87 -0.44
CA GLY A 52 -7.64 21.06 -1.29
C GLY A 52 -8.74 21.02 -2.36
N CYS A 53 -8.89 19.88 -3.02
CA CYS A 53 -9.97 19.61 -3.98
C CYS A 53 -11.38 19.72 -3.38
N LYS A 54 -11.56 19.53 -2.06
CA LYS A 54 -12.87 19.74 -1.42
C LYS A 54 -13.20 21.22 -1.22
N LEU A 55 -12.21 22.11 -1.31
CA LEU A 55 -12.41 23.56 -1.15
C LEU A 55 -12.83 24.25 -2.44
N THR A 56 -12.74 23.57 -3.59
CA THR A 56 -13.00 24.17 -4.92
C THR A 56 -14.48 24.23 -5.30
N GLY A 57 -15.39 23.75 -4.44
CA GLY A 57 -16.84 23.74 -4.70
C GLY A 57 -17.29 22.76 -5.79
N LEU A 58 -16.36 22.10 -6.48
CA LEU A 58 -16.63 21.08 -7.49
C LEU A 58 -17.16 19.79 -6.84
N PRO A 59 -17.95 18.99 -7.57
CA PRO A 59 -18.30 17.65 -7.12
C PRO A 59 -17.02 16.84 -6.90
N VAL A 60 -16.98 16.11 -5.79
CA VAL A 60 -15.77 15.46 -5.26
C VAL A 60 -15.13 14.53 -6.29
N GLU A 61 -15.94 13.83 -7.08
CA GLU A 61 -15.52 12.93 -8.15
C GLU A 61 -14.72 13.68 -9.22
N MET A 62 -15.24 14.81 -9.72
CA MET A 62 -14.58 15.59 -10.75
C MET A 62 -13.31 16.26 -10.23
N ALA A 63 -13.36 16.81 -9.02
CA ALA A 63 -12.19 17.45 -8.40
C ALA A 63 -11.01 16.48 -8.26
N TYR A 64 -11.29 15.22 -7.92
CA TYR A 64 -10.28 14.17 -7.81
C TYR A 64 -9.73 13.75 -9.17
N ILE A 65 -10.58 13.53 -10.17
CA ILE A 65 -10.13 13.20 -11.53
C ILE A 65 -9.26 14.32 -12.10
N ILE A 66 -9.69 15.57 -11.97
CA ILE A 66 -8.92 16.74 -12.44
C ILE A 66 -7.57 16.81 -11.72
N SER A 67 -7.55 16.66 -10.40
CA SER A 67 -6.29 16.70 -9.64
C SER A 67 -5.34 15.57 -10.02
N TRP A 68 -5.87 14.38 -10.38
CA TRP A 68 -5.05 13.28 -10.85
C TRP A 68 -4.48 13.56 -12.24
N ILE A 69 -5.28 14.10 -13.16
CA ILE A 69 -4.79 14.51 -14.50
C ILE A 69 -3.69 15.56 -14.36
N VAL A 70 -3.86 16.57 -13.50
CA VAL A 70 -2.81 17.56 -13.21
C VAL A 70 -1.56 16.89 -12.66
N LEU A 71 -1.71 15.91 -11.75
CA LEU A 71 -0.59 15.17 -11.18
C LEU A 71 0.17 14.36 -12.26
N LEU A 72 -0.53 13.75 -13.22
CA LEU A 72 0.09 13.03 -14.35
C LEU A 72 0.97 13.94 -15.22
N LEU A 73 0.63 15.22 -15.33
CA LEU A 73 1.39 16.20 -16.12
C LEU A 73 2.67 16.66 -15.42
N ILE A 74 2.79 16.47 -14.10
CA ILE A 74 3.96 16.90 -13.34
C ILE A 74 4.95 15.72 -13.25
N PRO A 75 6.13 15.81 -13.89
CA PRO A 75 7.12 14.74 -13.83
C PRO A 75 7.82 14.71 -12.46
N TYR A 76 7.41 13.81 -11.57
CA TYR A 76 8.15 13.48 -10.34
C TYR A 76 8.70 12.05 -10.40
N GLY A 77 10.01 11.92 -10.15
CA GLY A 77 10.81 10.79 -10.58
C GLY A 77 11.04 9.62 -9.61
N SER A 78 11.83 8.70 -10.18
CA SER A 78 12.54 7.53 -9.68
C SER A 78 11.73 6.34 -9.14
N THR A 79 11.38 6.27 -7.84
CA THR A 79 11.08 4.97 -7.20
C THR A 79 9.64 4.76 -6.72
N LEU A 80 8.87 5.81 -6.43
CA LEU A 80 7.47 5.71 -6.00
C LEU A 80 6.65 6.85 -6.59
N GLN A 81 5.90 6.51 -7.63
CA GLN A 81 5.17 7.45 -8.47
C GLN A 81 3.91 7.94 -7.75
N MET A 82 3.97 9.14 -7.17
CA MET A 82 2.80 9.88 -6.67
C MET A 82 1.62 9.80 -7.65
N ASN A 83 1.95 10.00 -8.93
CA ASN A 83 1.06 10.03 -10.09
C ASN A 83 0.24 8.73 -10.23
N PHE A 84 0.88 7.59 -9.97
CA PHE A 84 0.26 6.28 -10.00
C PHE A 84 -0.48 5.97 -8.69
N LEU A 85 0.13 6.24 -7.53
CA LEU A 85 -0.45 5.88 -6.23
C LEU A 85 -1.69 6.71 -5.89
N TYR A 86 -1.73 7.97 -6.33
CA TYR A 86 -2.87 8.85 -6.09
C TYR A 86 -4.15 8.32 -6.77
N PHE A 87 -4.04 7.63 -7.91
CA PHE A 87 -5.18 6.95 -8.53
C PHE A 87 -5.81 5.93 -7.57
N TYR A 88 -5.00 5.03 -7.00
CA TYR A 88 -5.49 4.03 -6.04
C TYR A 88 -6.05 4.66 -4.77
N PHE A 89 -5.48 5.78 -4.33
CA PHE A 89 -6.01 6.55 -3.21
C PHE A 89 -7.42 7.10 -3.52
N ILE A 90 -7.63 7.69 -4.70
CA ILE A 90 -8.94 8.18 -5.14
C ILE A 90 -9.93 7.03 -5.24
N VAL A 91 -9.55 5.93 -5.91
CA VAL A 91 -10.39 4.74 -6.03
C VAL A 91 -10.78 4.22 -4.65
N GLY A 92 -9.83 4.02 -3.75
CA GLY A 92 -10.10 3.58 -2.38
C GLY A 92 -11.06 4.51 -1.62
N TYR A 93 -10.88 5.83 -1.76
CA TYR A 93 -11.80 6.81 -1.18
C TYR A 93 -13.21 6.69 -1.76
N LEU A 94 -13.36 6.54 -3.08
CA LEU A 94 -14.65 6.37 -3.74
C LEU A 94 -15.32 5.06 -3.33
N PHE A 95 -14.55 3.98 -3.19
CA PHE A 95 -15.03 2.70 -2.68
C PHE A 95 -15.60 2.83 -1.27
N HIS A 96 -14.93 3.58 -0.40
CA HIS A 96 -15.43 3.85 0.94
C HIS A 96 -16.68 4.75 0.93
N LYS A 97 -16.68 5.83 0.13
CA LYS A 97 -17.82 6.76 0.01
C LYS A 97 -19.09 6.03 -0.48
N TRP A 98 -18.94 5.11 -1.43
CA TRP A 98 -20.06 4.40 -2.06
C TRP A 98 -20.22 2.95 -1.56
N GLN A 99 -19.62 2.62 -0.42
CA GLN A 99 -19.54 1.25 0.10
C GLN A 99 -20.91 0.56 0.15
N SER A 100 -21.96 1.24 0.63
CA SER A 100 -23.31 0.66 0.73
C SER A 100 -23.90 0.24 -0.62
N ARG A 101 -23.63 0.99 -1.69
CA ARG A 101 -24.08 0.66 -3.05
C ARG A 101 -23.23 -0.45 -3.66
N ILE A 102 -21.91 -0.37 -3.49
CA ILE A 102 -20.94 -1.33 -4.00
C ILE A 102 -21.18 -2.72 -3.40
N MET A 103 -21.53 -2.79 -2.11
CA MET A 103 -21.80 -4.07 -1.42
C MET A 103 -22.96 -4.86 -2.03
N LYS A 104 -23.91 -4.20 -2.71
CA LYS A 104 -25.00 -4.88 -3.45
C LYS A 104 -24.47 -5.72 -4.61
N PHE A 105 -23.42 -5.26 -5.27
CA PHE A 105 -22.82 -5.89 -6.46
C PHE A 105 -21.49 -6.59 -6.17
N ARG A 106 -21.15 -6.82 -4.89
CA ARG A 106 -19.84 -7.34 -4.47
C ARG A 106 -19.41 -8.62 -5.20
N LEU A 107 -20.35 -9.53 -5.47
CA LEU A 107 -20.05 -10.80 -6.14
C LEU A 107 -19.75 -10.57 -7.61
N GLY A 108 -20.54 -9.72 -8.28
CA GLY A 108 -20.28 -9.33 -9.67
C GLY A 108 -18.93 -8.64 -9.83
N ILE A 109 -18.60 -7.70 -8.93
CA ILE A 109 -17.30 -7.01 -8.93
C ILE A 109 -16.16 -8.02 -8.76
N PHE A 110 -16.29 -8.96 -7.82
CA PHE A 110 -15.30 -10.01 -7.59
C PHE A 110 -15.11 -10.93 -8.81
N VAL A 111 -16.21 -11.43 -9.40
CA VAL A 111 -16.14 -12.33 -10.55
C VAL A 111 -15.54 -11.62 -11.77
N ILE A 112 -15.98 -10.39 -12.06
CA ILE A 112 -15.44 -9.59 -13.17
C ILE A 112 -13.95 -9.29 -12.93
N SER A 113 -13.56 -8.90 -11.72
CA SER A 113 -12.16 -8.62 -11.40
C SER A 113 -11.29 -9.87 -11.50
N LEU A 114 -11.79 -11.03 -11.05
CA LEU A 114 -11.09 -12.30 -11.12
C LEU A 114 -10.84 -12.69 -12.58
N LEU A 115 -11.90 -12.67 -13.41
CA LEU A 115 -11.79 -13.03 -14.82
C LEU A 115 -10.81 -12.12 -15.57
N PHE A 116 -10.91 -10.80 -15.34
CA PHE A 116 -9.98 -9.84 -15.93
C PHE A 116 -8.55 -10.06 -15.45
N PHE A 117 -8.34 -10.36 -14.16
CA PHE A 117 -7.01 -10.57 -13.61
C PHE A 117 -6.35 -11.85 -14.15
N ILE A 118 -7.10 -12.95 -14.24
CA ILE A 118 -6.62 -14.20 -14.86
C ILE A 118 -6.25 -13.97 -16.33
N TYR A 119 -7.13 -13.29 -17.07
CA TYR A 119 -6.85 -12.92 -18.46
C TYR A 119 -5.58 -12.07 -18.58
N SER A 120 -5.42 -11.08 -17.69
CA SER A 120 -4.24 -10.19 -17.68
C SER A 120 -2.94 -10.94 -17.39
N ILE A 121 -2.97 -11.96 -16.52
CA ILE A 121 -1.81 -12.83 -16.26
C ILE A 121 -1.46 -13.65 -17.51
N ASN A 122 -2.47 -14.27 -18.14
CA ASN A 122 -2.27 -15.09 -19.34
C ASN A 122 -1.73 -14.29 -20.53
N CYS A 123 -2.10 -13.00 -20.64
CA CYS A 123 -1.56 -12.10 -21.65
C CYS A 123 -0.19 -11.48 -21.27
N HIS A 124 0.41 -11.90 -20.16
CA HIS A 124 1.67 -11.34 -19.63
C HIS A 124 1.61 -9.81 -19.39
N TRP A 125 0.45 -9.28 -19.03
CA TRP A 125 0.25 -7.85 -18.75
C TRP A 125 0.59 -7.45 -17.32
N ALA A 126 0.81 -8.42 -16.44
CA ALA A 126 1.24 -8.23 -15.06
C ALA A 126 2.73 -7.84 -14.95
N ILE A 127 3.14 -6.81 -15.70
CA ILE A 127 4.50 -6.26 -15.70
C ILE A 127 4.53 -5.10 -14.71
N PRO A 128 5.57 -4.97 -13.86
CA PRO A 128 5.71 -3.83 -12.96
C PRO A 128 5.66 -2.51 -13.73
N CYS A 129 4.98 -1.53 -13.14
CA CYS A 129 4.84 -0.21 -13.76
C CYS A 129 6.21 0.44 -13.92
N LYS A 130 6.58 0.74 -15.17
CA LYS A 130 7.77 1.55 -15.48
C LYS A 130 7.51 2.99 -15.01
N ARG A 131 8.57 3.80 -14.94
CA ARG A 131 8.48 5.21 -14.55
C ARG A 131 7.37 5.94 -15.32
N VAL A 132 6.35 6.45 -14.61
CA VAL A 132 5.26 7.24 -15.18
C VAL A 132 5.77 8.67 -15.39
N ASP A 133 6.52 8.84 -16.47
CA ASP A 133 6.91 10.12 -17.01
C ASP A 133 5.97 10.54 -18.15
N LEU A 134 5.92 11.84 -18.44
CA LEU A 134 5.11 12.37 -19.54
C LEU A 134 5.42 11.68 -20.88
N MET A 135 6.70 11.37 -21.12
CA MET A 135 7.13 10.65 -22.32
C MET A 135 6.53 9.24 -22.40
N PHE A 136 6.49 8.51 -21.28
CA PHE A 136 5.87 7.18 -21.22
C PHE A 136 4.35 7.23 -21.44
N LEU A 137 3.69 8.26 -20.88
CA LEU A 137 2.26 8.49 -21.08
C LEU A 137 1.92 8.81 -22.54
N LEU A 138 2.79 9.57 -23.23
CA LEU A 138 2.60 9.91 -24.65
C LEU A 138 2.93 8.74 -25.58
N GLN A 139 4.01 8.00 -25.29
CA GLN A 139 4.46 6.90 -26.15
C GLN A 139 3.64 5.62 -25.98
N SER A 140 3.15 5.33 -24.77
CA SER A 140 2.48 4.07 -24.45
C SER A 140 1.28 4.26 -23.51
N PRO A 141 0.27 5.07 -23.88
CA PRO A 141 -0.90 5.32 -23.03
C PRO A 141 -1.70 4.04 -22.75
N GLN A 142 -1.77 3.12 -23.70
CA GLN A 142 -2.47 1.84 -23.55
C GLN A 142 -1.84 0.97 -22.46
N LEU A 143 -0.50 0.92 -22.39
CA LEU A 143 0.21 0.12 -21.40
C LEU A 143 -0.05 0.65 -19.98
N PHE A 144 -0.07 1.97 -19.81
CA PHE A 144 -0.39 2.62 -18.53
C PHE A 144 -1.80 2.26 -18.06
N VAL A 145 -2.79 2.30 -18.96
CA VAL A 145 -4.18 1.92 -18.66
C VAL A 145 -4.27 0.44 -18.26
N ILE A 146 -3.62 -0.45 -19.02
CA ILE A 146 -3.57 -1.89 -18.70
C ILE A 146 -2.96 -2.12 -17.32
N GLN A 147 -1.88 -1.44 -16.96
CA GLN A 147 -1.23 -1.56 -15.65
C GLN A 147 -2.13 -1.09 -14.50
N LEU A 148 -2.84 0.04 -14.68
CA LEU A 148 -3.81 0.53 -13.70
C LEU A 148 -4.95 -0.46 -13.47
N PHE A 149 -5.55 -0.97 -14.55
CA PHE A 149 -6.67 -1.92 -14.44
C PHE A 149 -6.22 -3.28 -13.91
N THR A 150 -5.06 -3.78 -14.32
CA THR A 150 -4.52 -5.04 -13.81
C THR A 150 -4.28 -4.97 -12.31
N GLY A 151 -3.67 -3.88 -11.82
CA GLY A 151 -3.46 -3.66 -10.38
C GLY A 151 -4.77 -3.51 -9.60
N LEU A 152 -5.73 -2.76 -10.14
CA LEU A 152 -7.05 -2.59 -9.55
C LEU A 152 -7.81 -3.93 -9.46
N CYS A 153 -7.89 -4.69 -10.55
CA CYS A 153 -8.55 -5.99 -10.58
C CYS A 153 -7.86 -7.02 -9.69
N GLY A 154 -6.52 -7.01 -9.61
CA GLY A 154 -5.77 -7.85 -8.68
C GLY A 154 -6.12 -7.53 -7.22
N SER A 155 -6.15 -6.25 -6.86
CA SER A 155 -6.53 -5.83 -5.50
C SER A 155 -7.97 -6.21 -5.14
N LEU A 156 -8.93 -6.01 -6.05
CA LEU A 156 -10.34 -6.39 -5.85
C LEU A 156 -10.52 -7.90 -5.75
N THR A 157 -9.73 -8.66 -6.51
CA THR A 157 -9.72 -10.13 -6.43
C THR A 157 -9.30 -10.59 -5.04
N ILE A 158 -8.20 -10.06 -4.50
CA ILE A 158 -7.73 -10.41 -3.14
C ILE A 158 -8.78 -10.03 -2.09
N VAL A 159 -9.36 -8.82 -2.18
CA VAL A 159 -10.43 -8.38 -1.26
C VAL A 159 -11.64 -9.32 -1.33
N GLY A 160 -12.03 -9.75 -2.52
CA GLY A 160 -13.14 -10.67 -2.72
C GLY A 160 -12.85 -12.07 -2.17
N VAL A 161 -11.63 -12.61 -2.38
CA VAL A 161 -11.20 -13.88 -1.77
C VAL A 161 -11.25 -13.80 -0.26
N CYS A 162 -10.69 -12.74 0.35
CA CYS A 162 -10.76 -12.52 1.79
C CYS A 162 -12.21 -12.49 2.31
N SER A 163 -13.13 -11.85 1.57
CA SER A 163 -14.54 -11.83 1.94
C SER A 163 -15.23 -13.19 1.81
N LEU A 164 -14.80 -14.05 0.88
CA LEU A 164 -15.32 -15.42 0.76
C LEU A 164 -14.80 -16.28 1.89
N VAL A 165 -13.49 -16.24 2.16
CA VAL A 165 -12.86 -16.95 3.28
C VAL A 165 -13.54 -16.60 4.60
N ASP A 166 -13.77 -15.32 4.90
CA ASP A 166 -14.50 -14.89 6.10
C ASP A 166 -15.91 -15.50 6.22
N LYS A 167 -16.64 -15.63 5.10
CA LYS A 167 -17.97 -16.26 5.11
C LYS A 167 -17.91 -17.76 5.35
N PHE A 168 -16.99 -18.47 4.70
CA PHE A 168 -16.85 -19.92 4.88
C PHE A 168 -16.40 -20.27 6.29
N VAL A 169 -15.49 -19.47 6.83
CA VAL A 169 -14.87 -19.70 8.13
C VAL A 169 -15.79 -19.33 9.30
N LYS A 170 -16.80 -18.47 9.12
CA LYS A 170 -17.81 -18.20 10.16
C LYS A 170 -18.55 -19.43 10.67
N SER A 171 -18.58 -20.53 9.90
CA SER A 171 -19.16 -21.79 10.34
C SER A 171 -18.25 -22.61 11.26
N ASN A 172 -16.97 -22.27 11.36
CA ASN A 172 -15.97 -23.01 12.15
C ASN A 172 -15.37 -22.08 13.23
N SER A 173 -15.54 -22.43 14.50
CA SER A 173 -15.08 -21.62 15.64
C SER A 173 -13.58 -21.33 15.59
N PHE A 174 -12.76 -22.35 15.30
CA PHE A 174 -11.30 -22.21 15.26
C PHE A 174 -10.82 -21.28 14.15
N GLY A 175 -11.38 -21.42 12.94
CA GLY A 175 -10.98 -20.56 11.84
C GLY A 175 -11.42 -19.10 12.07
N HIS A 176 -12.56 -18.88 12.70
CA HIS A 176 -13.04 -17.53 13.00
C HIS A 176 -12.08 -16.80 13.94
N GLU A 177 -11.55 -17.48 14.96
CA GLU A 177 -10.52 -16.94 15.84
C GLU A 177 -9.24 -16.56 15.09
N ILE A 178 -8.80 -17.38 14.13
CA ILE A 178 -7.63 -17.07 13.29
C ILE A 178 -7.87 -15.79 12.47
N ILE A 179 -9.03 -15.65 11.82
CA ILE A 179 -9.37 -14.46 11.04
C ILE A 179 -9.42 -13.23 11.93
N LEU A 180 -9.99 -13.33 13.12
CA LEU A 180 -10.00 -12.25 14.10
C LEU A 180 -8.57 -11.86 14.50
N GLY A 181 -7.70 -12.84 14.75
CA GLY A 181 -6.27 -12.62 15.02
C GLY A 181 -5.57 -11.89 13.87
N LEU A 182 -5.77 -12.34 12.63
CA LEU A 182 -5.22 -11.68 11.44
C LEU A 182 -5.75 -10.25 11.26
N SER A 183 -7.03 -10.02 11.55
CA SER A 183 -7.62 -8.68 11.51
C SER A 183 -7.00 -7.73 12.54
N LEU A 184 -6.61 -8.28 13.70
CA LEU A 184 -5.92 -7.53 14.75
C LEU A 184 -4.51 -7.15 14.32
N ILE A 185 -3.78 -8.05 13.66
CA ILE A 185 -2.48 -7.75 13.04
C ILE A 185 -2.61 -6.60 12.03
N GLY A 186 -3.66 -6.63 11.19
CA GLY A 186 -3.93 -5.59 10.20
C GLY A 186 -4.12 -4.17 10.78
N ARG A 187 -4.48 -4.04 12.06
CA ARG A 187 -4.54 -2.73 12.72
C ARG A 187 -3.17 -2.07 12.80
N TYR A 188 -2.12 -2.86 13.00
CA TYR A 188 -0.73 -2.40 13.18
C TYR A 188 0.01 -2.12 11.88
N THR A 189 -0.69 -2.02 10.73
CA THR A 189 -0.10 -1.82 9.39
C THR A 189 0.95 -0.71 9.33
N LEU A 190 0.74 0.42 9.99
CA LEU A 190 1.73 1.51 10.01
C LEU A 190 3.04 1.08 10.70
N GLY A 191 2.94 0.47 11.87
CA GLY A 191 4.12 0.01 12.61
C GLY A 191 4.80 -1.16 11.92
N ILE A 192 4.01 -2.08 11.36
CA ILE A 192 4.51 -3.21 10.57
C ILE A 192 5.28 -2.67 9.36
N TYR A 193 4.73 -1.71 8.63
CA TYR A 193 5.42 -1.08 7.49
C TYR A 193 6.77 -0.50 7.91
N VAL A 194 6.82 0.28 8.99
CA VAL A 194 8.07 0.88 9.50
C VAL A 194 9.10 -0.19 9.86
N VAL A 195 8.72 -1.19 10.65
CA VAL A 195 9.64 -2.26 11.10
C VAL A 195 10.07 -3.14 9.92
N GLN A 196 9.15 -3.46 9.02
CA GLN A 196 9.40 -4.25 7.82
C GLN A 196 10.41 -3.56 6.91
N THR A 197 10.30 -2.25 6.73
CA THR A 197 11.29 -1.46 5.99
C THR A 197 12.69 -1.63 6.58
N PHE A 198 12.86 -1.51 7.90
CA PHE A 198 14.16 -1.70 8.55
C PHE A 198 14.67 -3.14 8.46
N LEU A 199 13.79 -4.13 8.62
CA LEU A 199 14.16 -5.55 8.56
C LEU A 199 14.55 -5.97 7.14
N LEU A 200 13.75 -5.63 6.14
CA LEU A 200 14.01 -6.01 4.74
C LEU A 200 15.25 -5.32 4.18
N GLU A 201 15.44 -4.03 4.46
CA GLU A 201 16.58 -3.25 3.95
C GLU A 201 17.94 -3.75 4.48
N LYS A 202 17.96 -4.50 5.59
CA LYS A 202 19.19 -5.06 6.17
C LYS A 202 19.33 -6.57 6.02
N SER A 203 18.23 -7.33 6.00
CA SER A 203 18.27 -8.80 5.89
C SER A 203 18.30 -9.31 4.45
N LEU A 204 17.71 -8.59 3.48
CA LEU A 204 17.64 -9.05 2.09
C LEU A 204 18.99 -9.11 1.36
N PRO A 205 19.94 -8.15 1.53
CA PRO A 205 21.25 -8.28 0.89
C PRO A 205 21.96 -9.59 1.29
N THR A 206 21.77 -10.03 2.54
CA THR A 206 22.33 -11.30 3.05
C THR A 206 21.53 -12.53 2.60
N PHE A 207 20.22 -12.38 2.34
CA PHE A 207 19.35 -13.47 1.87
C PHE A 207 19.47 -13.75 0.36
N ASN A 208 19.74 -12.73 -0.45
CA ASN A 208 19.77 -12.84 -1.91
C ASN A 208 20.97 -13.66 -2.41
N GLU A 209 22.09 -13.64 -1.68
CA GLU A 209 23.26 -14.48 -1.97
C GLU A 209 22.98 -15.98 -1.76
N GLY A 210 22.07 -16.32 -0.83
CA GLY A 210 21.73 -17.70 -0.49
C GLY A 210 20.61 -18.33 -1.35
N LEU A 211 19.84 -17.55 -2.10
CA LEU A 211 18.62 -18.01 -2.78
C LEU A 211 18.76 -18.24 -4.29
N SER A 212 19.96 -18.05 -4.85
CA SER A 212 20.27 -18.16 -6.30
C SER A 212 20.08 -19.55 -6.91
N PHE A 213 19.65 -20.54 -6.12
CA PHE A 213 19.61 -21.95 -6.50
C PHE A 213 18.23 -22.50 -6.89
N ILE A 214 17.14 -21.74 -6.79
CA ILE A 214 15.77 -22.30 -6.90
C ILE A 214 14.95 -21.62 -8.01
N ASN A 215 14.35 -22.47 -8.85
CA ASN A 215 13.53 -22.22 -10.04
C ASN A 215 12.56 -21.01 -9.93
N SER A 216 12.54 -20.15 -10.97
CA SER A 216 12.05 -18.76 -10.91
C SER A 216 10.54 -18.58 -10.71
N GLY A 217 9.68 -19.48 -11.20
CA GLY A 217 8.22 -19.29 -11.12
C GLY A 217 7.61 -19.56 -9.74
N LEU A 218 8.03 -20.64 -9.07
CA LEU A 218 7.51 -21.00 -7.74
C LEU A 218 8.05 -20.09 -6.64
N MET A 219 9.27 -19.59 -6.81
CA MET A 219 9.85 -18.62 -5.88
C MET A 219 9.04 -17.34 -5.84
N ASP A 220 8.71 -16.77 -7.00
CA ASP A 220 8.06 -15.47 -7.08
C ASP A 220 6.60 -15.48 -6.59
N TYR A 221 5.85 -16.54 -6.89
CA TYR A 221 4.41 -16.58 -6.59
C TYR A 221 4.04 -17.27 -5.28
N LEU A 222 4.91 -18.13 -4.73
CA LEU A 222 4.59 -18.91 -3.52
C LEU A 222 5.57 -18.63 -2.39
N PHE A 223 6.86 -18.72 -2.64
CA PHE A 223 7.87 -18.58 -1.59
C PHE A 223 8.00 -17.13 -1.09
N ILE A 224 8.09 -16.15 -1.99
CA ILE A 224 8.20 -14.73 -1.63
C ILE A 224 6.99 -14.26 -0.79
N PRO A 225 5.72 -14.56 -1.16
CA PRO A 225 4.57 -14.21 -0.32
C PRO A 225 4.59 -14.89 1.05
N LEU A 226 5.03 -16.15 1.15
CA LEU A 226 5.13 -16.86 2.43
C LEU A 226 6.18 -16.23 3.33
N VAL A 227 7.36 -15.90 2.81
CA VAL A 227 8.41 -15.19 3.56
C VAL A 227 7.89 -13.83 4.01
N GLY A 228 7.22 -13.08 3.11
CA GLY A 228 6.59 -11.80 3.44
C GLY A 228 5.55 -11.92 4.56
N PHE A 229 4.75 -12.99 4.56
CA PHE A 229 3.78 -13.27 5.62
C PHE A 229 4.46 -13.54 6.97
N VAL A 230 5.50 -14.37 7.00
CA VAL A 230 6.28 -14.63 8.22
C VAL A 230 6.90 -13.34 8.76
N ILE A 231 7.53 -12.54 7.89
CA ILE A 231 8.11 -11.25 8.27
C ILE A 231 7.03 -10.32 8.84
N CYS A 232 5.83 -10.30 8.26
CA CYS A 232 4.72 -9.50 8.76
C CYS A 232 4.33 -9.90 10.20
N ILE A 233 4.29 -11.20 10.52
CA ILE A 233 4.02 -11.68 11.88
C ILE A 233 5.14 -11.25 12.85
N VAL A 234 6.40 -11.40 12.43
CA VAL A 234 7.55 -10.96 13.25
C VAL A 234 7.47 -9.45 13.52
N CYS A 235 7.20 -8.65 12.49
CA CYS A 235 7.02 -7.20 12.62
C CYS A 235 5.89 -6.87 13.60
N TYR A 236 4.77 -7.59 13.56
CA TYR A 236 3.66 -7.39 14.49
C TYR A 236 4.10 -7.56 15.95
N PHE A 237 4.84 -8.63 16.27
CA PHE A 237 5.33 -8.85 17.64
C PHE A 237 6.34 -7.79 18.07
N VAL A 238 7.25 -7.39 17.17
CA VAL A 238 8.21 -6.31 17.43
C VAL A 238 7.46 -5.01 17.75
N VAL A 239 6.50 -4.62 16.91
CA VAL A 239 5.69 -3.41 17.14
C VAL A 239 4.95 -3.48 18.47
N ARG A 240 4.37 -4.64 18.81
CA ARG A 240 3.63 -4.83 20.06
C ARG A 240 4.51 -4.67 21.30
N PHE A 241 5.78 -5.06 21.21
CA PHE A 241 6.76 -4.90 22.27
C PHE A 241 7.24 -3.44 22.36
N THR A 242 7.66 -2.87 21.23
CA THR A 242 8.27 -1.53 21.18
C THR A 242 7.28 -0.38 21.44
N GLN A 243 5.99 -0.55 21.11
CA GLN A 243 4.96 0.46 21.36
C GLN A 243 4.73 0.76 22.84
N GLN A 244 5.18 -0.12 23.75
CA GLN A 244 5.06 0.11 25.19
C GLN A 244 5.89 1.33 25.62
N VAL A 245 6.96 1.64 24.88
CA VAL A 245 7.77 2.84 25.09
C VAL A 245 7.08 4.04 24.45
N LYS A 246 6.62 5.00 25.28
CA LYS A 246 5.88 6.19 24.85
C LYS A 246 6.58 6.97 23.72
N LEU A 247 7.91 7.09 23.82
CA LEU A 247 8.74 7.77 22.83
C LEU A 247 8.69 7.04 21.49
N ILE A 248 8.91 5.72 21.48
CA ILE A 248 8.88 4.92 20.25
C ILE A 248 7.49 4.94 19.62
N ASN A 249 6.42 4.79 20.42
CA ASN A 249 5.05 4.86 19.90
C ASN A 249 4.74 6.21 19.24
N THR A 250 5.13 7.31 19.87
CA THR A 250 4.88 8.64 19.32
C THR A 250 5.69 8.89 18.06
N LEU A 251 6.98 8.54 18.08
CA LEU A 251 7.89 8.82 16.98
C LEU A 251 7.65 7.90 15.77
N PHE A 252 7.49 6.59 15.96
CA PHE A 252 7.45 5.62 14.86
C PHE A 252 6.03 5.16 14.51
N TYR A 253 5.11 5.17 15.47
CA TYR A 253 3.75 4.64 15.26
C TYR A 253 2.67 5.72 15.33
N GLY A 254 3.06 7.00 15.37
CA GLY A 254 2.14 8.13 15.36
C GLY A 254 1.26 8.25 16.61
N GLY A 255 1.67 7.63 17.72
CA GLY A 255 0.97 7.69 19.00
C GLY A 255 -0.36 6.90 19.01
N MET A 256 -0.46 5.85 18.20
CA MET A 256 -1.66 5.02 18.14
C MET A 256 -1.80 4.20 19.43
N LYS A 257 -3.01 4.18 20.00
CA LYS A 257 -3.42 3.20 21.02
C LYS A 257 -4.28 2.17 20.30
N TYR A 258 -3.76 0.95 20.19
CA TYR A 258 -4.39 -0.16 19.49
C TYR A 258 -5.33 -0.96 20.37
#